data_AF-A0A537T7R0-F1
#
_entry.id   AF-A0A537T7R0-F1
#
_cell.length_a   1.000
_cell.length_b   1.000
_cell.length_c   1.000
_cell.angle_alpha   90.00
_cell.angle_beta   90.00
_cell.angle_gamma   90.00
#
_symmetry.space_group_name_H-M   'P 1'
#
loop_
_entity.id
_entity.type
_entity.pdbx_description
1 polymer ?
#
loop_
_entity_poly.entity_id
_entity_poly.type
_entity_poly.pdbx_seq_one_letter_code
_entity_poly.pdbx_strand_id
1 'polypeptide(L)'
;MTTQLKARRPGAAAQPVRAVRLGPRGVVAKRRGDGSILLRSPDALTPYPAKLTERLEHWATAAPARTFLAQRAASGWRKLGYGDTLDQVRRI
;
A
#
# COMPACT_ATOMS: atom_id res chain seq x y z
N MET A 1 -15.34 -33.27 11.82
CA MET A 1 -15.45 -31.87 12.30
C MET A 1 -15.76 -30.99 11.12
N THR A 2 -17.03 -30.62 10.94
CA THR A 2 -17.54 -29.92 9.76
C THR A 2 -17.52 -28.42 10.04
N THR A 3 -16.57 -27.67 9.47
CA THR A 3 -16.54 -26.22 9.59
C THR A 3 -17.80 -25.65 8.96
N GLN A 4 -18.70 -25.07 9.76
CA GLN A 4 -19.82 -24.31 9.24
C GLN A 4 -19.30 -23.10 8.47
N LEU A 5 -19.54 -23.10 7.15
CA LEU A 5 -19.35 -21.93 6.32
C LEU A 5 -20.34 -20.87 6.80
N LYS A 6 -19.85 -19.77 7.39
CA LYS A 6 -20.70 -18.65 7.81
C LYS A 6 -21.50 -18.16 6.61
N ALA A 7 -22.82 -18.37 6.62
CA ALA A 7 -23.69 -17.93 5.55
C ALA A 7 -23.51 -16.42 5.32
N ARG A 8 -23.35 -15.99 4.06
CA ARG A 8 -23.38 -14.56 3.70
C ARG A 8 -24.69 -14.01 4.25
N ARG A 9 -24.61 -12.97 5.08
CA ARG A 9 -25.77 -12.28 5.66
C ARG A 9 -26.72 -11.88 4.51
N PRO A 10 -27.91 -12.50 4.39
CA PRO A 10 -28.86 -12.11 3.36
C PRO A 10 -29.42 -10.74 3.72
N GLY A 11 -29.46 -9.82 2.75
CA GLY A 11 -30.20 -8.55 2.88
C GLY A 11 -29.41 -7.30 3.29
N ALA A 12 -28.08 -7.32 3.37
CA ALA A 12 -27.34 -6.05 3.44
C ALA A 12 -27.35 -5.38 2.06
N ALA A 13 -28.15 -4.33 1.91
CA ALA A 13 -28.10 -3.48 0.72
C ALA A 13 -26.65 -3.02 0.50
N ALA A 14 -26.14 -3.19 -0.73
CA ALA A 14 -24.79 -2.78 -1.06
C ALA A 14 -24.68 -1.27 -0.86
N GLN A 15 -23.89 -0.85 0.13
CA GLN A 15 -23.58 0.56 0.33
C GLN A 15 -22.87 1.10 -0.92
N PRO A 16 -23.18 2.32 -1.37
CA PRO A 16 -22.47 2.91 -2.49
C PRO A 16 -21.00 3.05 -2.12
N VAL A 17 -20.14 2.30 -2.81
CA VAL A 17 -18.69 2.36 -2.66
C VAL A 17 -18.08 3.09 -3.85
N ARG A 18 -17.09 3.95 -3.59
CA ARG A 18 -16.32 4.60 -4.66
C ARG A 18 -15.48 3.54 -5.38
N ALA A 19 -15.57 3.52 -6.71
CA ALA A 19 -14.66 2.72 -7.52
C ALA A 19 -13.22 3.19 -7.29
N VAL A 20 -12.35 2.27 -6.87
CA VAL A 20 -10.92 2.51 -6.65
C VAL A 20 -10.11 1.60 -7.56
N ARG A 21 -9.00 2.14 -8.09
CA ARG A 21 -8.03 1.36 -8.86
C ARG A 21 -7.20 0.51 -7.91
N LEU A 22 -7.77 -0.63 -7.51
CA LEU A 22 -7.02 -1.72 -6.89
C LEU A 22 -6.27 -2.45 -8.02
N GLY A 23 -5.03 -2.88 -7.74
CA GLY A 23 -4.19 -3.59 -8.71
C GLY A 23 -4.82 -4.90 -9.23
N PRO A 24 -4.04 -5.69 -9.98
CA PRO A 24 -4.49 -6.98 -10.50
C PRO A 24 -5.13 -7.85 -9.42
N ARG A 25 -6.25 -8.51 -9.76
CA ARG A 25 -7.05 -9.31 -8.82
C ARG A 25 -6.80 -10.81 -8.94
N GLY A 26 -5.80 -11.20 -9.73
CA GLY A 26 -5.45 -12.60 -9.94
C GLY A 26 -4.95 -13.23 -8.65
N VAL A 27 -5.38 -14.47 -8.37
CA VAL A 27 -4.89 -15.25 -7.23
C VAL A 27 -4.75 -16.71 -7.63
N VAL A 28 -3.64 -17.33 -7.24
CA VAL A 28 -3.45 -18.77 -7.34
C VAL A 28 -3.82 -19.38 -6.00
N ALA A 29 -4.79 -20.29 -6.00
CA ALA A 29 -5.26 -20.97 -4.80
C ALA A 29 -4.88 -22.45 -4.82
N LYS A 30 -4.13 -22.91 -3.80
CA LYS A 30 -3.77 -24.32 -3.62
C LYS A 30 -4.38 -24.86 -2.32
N ARG A 31 -5.28 -25.82 -2.44
CA ARG A 31 -5.78 -26.60 -1.29
C ARG A 31 -4.72 -27.61 -0.87
N ARG A 32 -4.48 -27.76 0.44
CA ARG A 32 -3.54 -28.70 1.04
C ARG A 32 -4.28 -29.84 1.73
N GLY A 33 -3.59 -30.96 1.97
CA GLY A 33 -4.19 -32.16 2.59
C GLY A 33 -4.65 -31.96 4.03
N ASP A 34 -4.14 -30.92 4.72
CA ASP A 34 -4.57 -30.49 6.06
C ASP A 34 -5.84 -29.62 6.05
N GLY A 35 -6.46 -29.41 4.89
CA GLY A 35 -7.65 -28.56 4.72
C GLY A 35 -7.36 -27.07 4.57
N SER A 36 -6.09 -26.63 4.65
CA SER A 36 -5.72 -25.22 4.45
C SER A 36 -5.71 -24.81 2.97
N ILE A 37 -5.84 -23.51 2.69
CA ILE A 37 -5.76 -22.93 1.35
C ILE A 37 -4.60 -21.93 1.32
N LEU A 38 -3.60 -22.20 0.49
CA LEU A 38 -2.51 -21.28 0.20
C LEU A 38 -2.90 -20.37 -0.96
N LEU A 39 -2.98 -19.07 -0.71
CA LEU A 39 -3.20 -18.05 -1.73
C LEU A 39 -1.88 -17.38 -2.10
N ARG A 40 -1.62 -17.20 -3.40
CA ARG A 40 -0.44 -16.48 -3.90
C ARG A 40 -0.85 -15.50 -5.00
N SER A 41 -0.15 -14.35 -5.05
CA SER A 41 -0.16 -13.50 -6.24
C SER A 41 0.43 -14.30 -7.42
N PRO A 42 -0.19 -14.28 -8.61
CA PRO A 42 0.41 -14.84 -9.81
C PRO A 42 1.59 -13.97 -10.30
N ASP A 43 1.60 -12.69 -9.95
CA ASP A 43 2.61 -11.74 -10.37
C ASP A 43 3.86 -11.88 -9.49
N ALA A 44 5.01 -12.09 -10.13
CA ALA A 44 6.30 -12.15 -9.46
C ALA A 44 6.68 -10.78 -8.89
N LEU A 45 7.31 -10.80 -7.71
CA LEU A 45 7.82 -9.57 -7.10
C LEU A 45 9.01 -9.05 -7.93
N THR A 46 8.87 -7.85 -8.48
CA THR A 46 9.95 -7.17 -9.22
C THR A 46 11.06 -6.71 -8.27
N PRO A 47 12.26 -6.38 -8.77
CA PRO A 47 13.30 -5.76 -7.95
C PRO A 47 12.76 -4.58 -7.14
N TYR A 48 13.17 -4.51 -5.88
CA TYR A 48 12.77 -3.49 -4.92
C TYR A 48 14.01 -2.94 -4.21
N PRO A 49 13.98 -1.70 -3.72
CA PRO A 49 15.12 -1.08 -3.06
C PRO A 49 15.54 -1.88 -1.83
N ALA A 50 16.84 -1.90 -1.55
CA ALA A 50 17.39 -2.62 -0.40
C ALA A 50 17.10 -1.88 0.91
N LYS A 51 16.99 -0.54 0.84
CA LYS A 51 16.71 0.33 1.99
C LYS A 51 15.47 1.17 1.72
N LEU A 52 14.65 1.38 2.75
CA LEU A 52 13.48 2.26 2.63
C LEU A 52 13.87 3.69 2.22
N THR A 53 15.02 4.17 2.67
CA THR A 53 15.54 5.51 2.36
C THR A 53 15.85 5.73 0.88
N GLU A 54 16.13 4.68 0.11
CA GLU A 54 16.35 4.80 -1.35
C GLU A 54 15.10 5.33 -2.07
N ARG A 55 13.90 5.13 -1.50
CA ARG A 55 12.68 5.75 -2.05
C ARG A 55 12.65 7.26 -1.86
N LEU A 56 13.23 7.79 -0.78
CA LEU A 56 13.36 9.24 -0.60
C LEU A 56 14.27 9.83 -1.68
N GLU A 57 15.41 9.19 -1.97
CA GLU A 57 16.34 9.62 -3.02
C GLU A 57 15.72 9.56 -4.42
N HIS A 58 15.06 8.45 -4.73
CA HIS A 58 14.36 8.28 -6.00
C HIS A 58 13.33 9.39 -6.24
N TRP A 59 12.47 9.67 -5.27
CA TRP A 59 11.42 10.68 -5.42
C TRP A 59 11.92 12.12 -5.29
N ALA A 60 13.00 12.36 -4.54
CA ALA A 60 13.68 13.64 -4.56
C ALA A 60 14.21 13.98 -5.95
N THR A 61 14.61 12.98 -6.74
CA THR A 61 15.01 13.16 -8.14
C THR A 61 13.81 13.25 -9.08
N ALA A 62 12.87 12.31 -8.99
CA ALA A 62 11.77 12.18 -9.95
C ALA A 62 10.67 13.25 -9.77
N ALA A 63 10.46 13.75 -8.56
CA ALA A 63 9.41 14.71 -8.22
C ALA A 63 9.76 15.55 -6.98
N PRO A 64 10.82 16.36 -7.02
CA PRO A 64 11.37 17.05 -5.84
C PRO A 64 10.35 17.90 -5.09
N ALA A 65 9.49 18.62 -5.81
CA ALA A 65 8.49 19.53 -5.24
C ALA A 65 7.21 18.82 -4.74
N ARG A 66 7.05 17.51 -4.98
CA ARG A 66 5.89 16.76 -4.50
C ARG A 66 5.93 16.68 -2.97
N THR A 67 4.83 17.02 -2.30
CA THR A 67 4.74 16.94 -0.84
C THR A 67 5.04 15.52 -0.35
N PHE A 68 6.07 15.39 0.48
CA PHE A 68 6.44 14.16 1.18
C PHE A 68 5.86 14.15 2.59
N LEU A 69 6.08 15.22 3.35
CA LEU A 69 5.57 15.38 4.71
C LEU A 69 4.68 16.62 4.80
N ALA A 70 3.58 16.49 5.53
CA ALA A 70 2.71 17.61 5.86
C ALA A 70 2.39 17.53 7.36
N GLN A 71 2.78 18.56 8.10
CA GLN A 71 2.50 18.69 9.53
C GLN A 71 1.55 19.86 9.76
N ARG A 72 0.59 19.67 10.67
CA ARG A 72 -0.30 20.76 11.10
C ARG A 72 0.49 21.79 11.91
N ALA A 73 0.32 23.06 11.59
CA ALA A 73 0.87 24.21 12.28
C ALA A 73 -0.25 25.19 12.67
N ALA A 74 0.06 26.18 13.52
CA ALA A 74 -0.92 27.14 14.02
C ALA A 74 -1.68 27.88 12.90
N SER A 75 -1.00 28.23 11.82
CA SER A 75 -1.55 28.96 10.67
C SER A 75 -1.91 28.08 9.46
N GLY A 76 -1.87 26.75 9.58
CA GLY A 76 -2.23 25.85 8.46
C GLY A 76 -1.40 24.58 8.40
N TRP A 77 -0.95 24.24 7.20
CA TRP A 77 -0.10 23.05 6.96
C TRP A 77 1.30 23.48 6.58
N ARG A 78 2.29 23.04 7.35
CA ARG A 78 3.69 23.07 6.91
C ARG A 78 3.93 21.84 6.06
N LYS A 79 4.35 22.03 4.81
CA LYS A 79 4.65 20.95 3.87
C LYS A 79 6.14 20.96 3.54
N LEU A 80 6.71 19.78 3.35
CA LEU A 80 8.07 19.59 2.84
C LEU A 80 8.00 18.74 1.57
N GLY A 81 8.73 19.17 0.54
CA GLY A 81 8.93 18.36 -0.67
C GLY A 81 9.87 17.18 -0.41
N TYR A 82 9.90 16.22 -1.33
CA TYR A 82 10.90 15.14 -1.31
C TYR A 82 12.33 15.70 -1.37
N GLY A 83 12.57 16.74 -2.18
CA GLY A 83 13.88 17.40 -2.28
C GLY A 83 14.32 18.04 -0.97
N ASP A 84 13.50 18.94 -0.42
CA ASP A 84 13.78 19.62 0.86
C ASP A 84 14.05 18.66 2.00
N THR A 85 13.36 17.51 2.01
CA THR A 85 13.52 16.49 3.03
C THR A 85 14.86 15.78 2.88
N LEU A 86 15.24 15.38 1.66
CA LEU A 86 16.53 14.74 1.41
C LEU A 86 17.70 15.65 1.82
N ASP A 87 17.60 16.92 1.47
CA ASP A 87 18.60 17.93 1.83
C ASP A 87 18.75 18.10 3.35
N GLN A 88 17.64 18.07 4.09
CA GLN A 88 17.68 18.15 5.56
C GLN A 88 18.30 16.90 6.19
N VAL A 89 17.90 15.70 5.74
CA VAL A 89 18.41 14.43 6.29
C VAL A 89 19.91 14.28 6.08
N ARG A 90 20.44 14.74 4.93
CA ARG A 90 21.88 14.66 4.61
C ARG A 90 22.76 15.60 5.43
N ARG A 91 22.18 16.54 6.17
CA ARG A 91 22.91 17.51 7.03
C ARG A 91 23.01 17.06 8.48
N ILE A 92 22.50 15.87 8.81
CA ILE A 92 22.58 15.24 10.13
C ILE A 92 23.76 14.28 10.12
#